data_AF-A0A168QII1-F1
#
_entry.id   AF-A0A168QII1-F1
#
_cell.length_a   1.000
_cell.length_b   1.000
_cell.length_c   1.000
_cell.angle_alpha   90.00
_cell.angle_beta   90.00
_cell.angle_gamma   90.00
#
_symmetry.space_group_name_H-M   'P 1'
#
loop_
_entity.id
_entity.type
_entity.pdbx_description
1 polymer ?
#
loop_
_entity_poly.entity_id
_entity_poly.type
_entity_poly.pdbx_seq_one_letter_code
_entity_poly.pdbx_strand_id
1 'polypeptide(L)'
;MIFPEEYMGKMIELCGGRRGEQKDYVYVDDKRVMMKYVLPLAEVVQDFYDELKSRSSGYATFDYEEHGYEESDLVKMSVLLNSKPVDALSVILHRSQVDQVGRDWVKRLKGVIQRQLFDVVIQTALGHKIVARETISALRKNVTAKCYGGDVSRKMKLLQKQKEGKKRMKMIGNVELPQKAFYDFMDKKT
;
A
#
# COMPACT_ATOMS: atom_id res chain seq x y z
N MET A 1 10.94 11.03 24.37
CA MET A 1 12.06 10.36 23.66
C MET A 1 13.38 11.02 24.03
N ILE A 2 14.46 10.23 24.18
CA ILE A 2 15.81 10.69 24.55
C ILE A 2 16.82 10.16 23.53
N PHE A 3 17.72 11.01 23.05
CA PHE A 3 18.73 10.64 22.05
C PHE A 3 19.91 11.64 22.05
N PRO A 4 21.07 11.29 21.46
CA PRO A 4 22.18 12.22 21.31
C PRO A 4 21.87 13.37 20.33
N GLU A 5 22.30 14.60 20.64
CA GLU A 5 21.97 15.82 19.87
C GLU A 5 22.27 15.71 18.36
N GLU A 6 23.32 14.97 17.99
CA GLU A 6 23.72 14.71 16.60
C GLU A 6 22.58 14.15 15.72
N TYR A 7 21.60 13.46 16.32
CA TYR A 7 20.48 12.85 15.61
C TYR A 7 19.20 13.72 15.60
N MET A 8 19.22 14.91 16.21
CA MET A 8 18.03 15.74 16.41
C MET A 8 17.25 16.01 15.12
N GLY A 9 17.93 16.39 14.04
CA GLY A 9 17.26 16.65 12.75
C GLY A 9 16.50 15.43 12.21
N LYS A 10 17.08 14.23 12.31
CA LYS A 10 16.44 12.98 11.86
C LYS A 10 15.21 12.61 12.70
N MET A 11 15.25 12.95 14.00
CA MET A 11 14.16 12.70 14.95
C MET A 11 12.97 13.64 14.71
N ILE A 12 13.24 14.92 14.46
CA ILE A 12 12.22 15.91 14.11
C ILE A 12 11.54 15.51 12.79
N GLU A 13 12.32 15.11 11.78
CA GLU A 13 11.78 14.64 10.51
C GLU A 13 10.88 13.39 10.69
N LEU A 14 11.31 12.43 11.50
CA LEU A 14 10.53 11.22 11.80
C LEU A 14 9.19 11.55 12.46
N CYS A 15 9.20 12.39 13.50
CA CYS A 15 7.99 12.77 14.21
C CYS A 15 7.08 13.64 13.33
N GLY A 16 7.64 14.57 12.58
CA GLY A 16 6.90 15.43 11.65
C GLY A 16 6.23 14.63 10.51
N GLY A 17 6.92 13.64 9.95
CA GLY A 17 6.36 12.75 8.93
C GLY A 17 5.16 11.92 9.43
N ARG A 18 5.10 11.67 10.74
CA ARG A 18 4.02 10.93 11.42
C ARG A 18 2.97 11.83 12.06
N ARG A 19 2.90 13.10 11.63
CA ARG A 19 1.92 14.09 12.11
C ARG A 19 2.08 14.38 13.61
N GLY A 20 3.30 14.27 14.12
CA GLY A 20 3.62 14.58 15.50
C GLY A 20 3.66 16.07 15.75
N GLU A 21 3.03 16.51 16.84
CA GLU A 21 3.13 17.87 17.33
C GLU A 21 4.21 17.93 18.41
N GLN A 22 5.20 18.79 18.21
CA GLN A 22 6.25 19.01 19.21
C GLN A 22 5.66 19.83 20.36
N LYS A 23 5.74 19.30 21.58
CA LYS A 23 5.29 20.02 22.78
C LYS A 23 6.45 20.67 23.53
N ASP A 24 7.56 19.95 23.70
CA ASP A 24 8.67 20.43 24.51
C ASP A 24 9.99 19.77 24.09
N TYR A 25 11.11 20.44 24.38
CA TYR A 25 12.45 19.86 24.23
C TYR A 25 13.38 20.44 25.30
N VAL A 26 14.18 19.56 25.91
CA VAL A 26 15.09 19.91 27.01
C VAL A 26 16.41 19.17 26.82
N TYR A 27 17.52 19.88 27.03
CA TYR A 27 18.84 19.25 27.12
C TYR A 27 18.98 18.57 28.48
N VAL A 28 19.18 17.25 28.47
CA VAL A 28 19.38 16.47 29.70
C VAL A 28 20.82 16.62 30.18
N ASP A 29 21.76 16.69 29.23
CA ASP A 29 23.17 17.00 29.42
C ASP A 29 23.73 17.63 28.13
N ASP A 30 25.04 17.90 28.10
CA ASP A 30 25.73 18.51 26.94
C ASP A 30 25.69 17.66 25.66
N LYS A 31 25.22 16.41 25.72
CA LYS A 31 25.24 15.47 24.60
C LYS A 31 23.87 14.89 24.24
N ARG A 32 22.89 14.96 25.14
CA ARG A 32 21.59 14.27 25.04
C ARG A 32 20.44 15.25 25.16
N VAL A 33 19.49 15.08 24.25
CA VAL A 33 18.26 15.86 24.18
C VAL A 33 17.08 14.95 24.52
N MET A 34 16.17 15.45 25.33
CA MET A 34 14.86 14.88 25.56
C MET A 34 13.82 15.70 24.81
N MET A 35 13.02 15.06 23.96
CA MET A 35 11.88 15.68 23.28
C MET A 35 10.57 15.04 23.70
N LYS A 36 9.54 15.87 23.79
CA LYS A 36 8.14 15.47 24.00
C LYS A 36 7.33 15.79 22.76
N TYR A 37 6.68 14.77 22.23
CA TYR A 37 5.78 14.86 21.08
C TYR A 37 4.43 14.25 21.43
N VAL A 38 3.38 14.84 20.89
CA VAL A 38 2.06 14.19 20.81
C VAL A 38 1.98 13.56 19.42
N LEU A 39 1.76 12.25 19.39
CA LEU A 39 1.72 11.45 18.16
C LEU A 39 0.44 10.59 18.17
N PRO A 40 -0.23 10.43 17.02
CA PRO A 40 -1.32 9.47 16.91
C PRO A 40 -0.80 8.05 17.16
N LEU A 41 -1.46 7.31 18.06
CA LEU A 41 -1.02 5.97 18.47
C LEU A 41 -0.87 5.00 17.28
N ALA A 42 -1.76 5.10 16.28
CA ALA A 42 -1.70 4.28 15.07
C ALA A 42 -0.36 4.43 14.31
N GLU A 43 0.24 5.62 14.33
CA GLU A 43 1.54 5.88 13.72
C GLU A 43 2.67 5.32 14.59
N VAL A 44 2.54 5.33 15.92
CA VAL A 44 3.57 4.79 16.81
C VAL A 44 3.64 3.25 16.71
N VAL A 45 2.49 2.60 16.56
CA VAL A 45 2.42 1.13 16.45
C VAL A 45 3.03 0.62 15.14
N GLN A 46 3.01 1.43 14.07
CA GLN A 46 3.46 1.00 12.74
C GLN A 46 4.93 1.36 12.47
N ASP A 47 5.88 0.45 12.70
CA ASP A 47 7.31 0.59 12.36
C ASP A 47 8.07 1.77 13.01
N PHE A 48 7.46 2.50 13.96
CA PHE A 48 8.11 3.66 14.57
C PHE A 48 9.38 3.29 15.33
N TYR A 49 9.35 2.20 16.10
CA TYR A 49 10.49 1.73 16.88
C TYR A 49 11.68 1.38 15.98
N ASP A 50 11.43 0.67 14.89
CA ASP A 50 12.47 0.25 13.94
C ASP A 50 13.08 1.45 13.21
N GLU A 51 12.26 2.40 12.76
CA GLU A 51 12.74 3.63 12.14
C GLU A 51 13.52 4.51 13.12
N LEU A 52 13.04 4.63 14.36
CA LEU A 52 13.71 5.38 15.41
C LEU A 52 15.12 4.81 15.65
N LYS A 53 15.22 3.49 15.86
CA LYS A 53 16.50 2.81 16.09
C LYS A 53 17.42 2.90 14.88
N SER A 54 16.90 2.72 13.67
CA SER A 54 17.67 2.82 12.44
C SER A 54 18.25 4.23 12.23
N ARG A 55 17.44 5.27 12.41
CA ARG A 55 17.87 6.67 12.23
C ARG A 55 18.86 7.13 13.31
N SER A 56 18.79 6.55 14.50
CA SER A 56 19.64 6.88 15.65
C SER A 56 20.85 5.95 15.83
N SER A 57 21.11 5.01 14.91
CA SER A 57 22.12 3.95 15.12
C SER A 57 21.92 3.15 16.42
N GLY A 58 20.67 3.04 16.90
CA GLY A 58 20.31 2.35 18.14
C GLY A 58 20.30 3.20 19.42
N TYR A 59 20.86 4.41 19.39
CA TYR A 59 21.05 5.26 20.58
C TYR A 59 19.77 5.94 21.12
N ALA A 60 18.72 6.07 20.32
CA ALA A 60 17.47 6.69 20.75
C ALA A 60 16.62 5.72 21.58
N THR A 61 16.01 6.23 22.64
CA THR A 61 14.98 5.55 23.42
C THR A 61 13.71 6.39 23.44
N PHE A 62 12.56 5.73 23.53
CA PHE A 62 11.31 6.43 23.74
C PHE A 62 10.42 5.66 24.69
N ASP A 63 9.58 6.43 25.34
CA ASP A 63 8.51 5.99 26.21
C ASP A 63 7.27 6.80 25.80
N TYR A 64 6.09 6.24 25.99
CA TYR A 64 4.84 6.88 25.63
C TYR A 64 3.78 6.63 26.70
N GLU A 65 2.96 7.64 26.92
CA GLU A 65 1.78 7.59 27.76
C GLU A 65 0.56 7.99 26.94
N GLU A 66 -0.63 7.59 27.40
CA GLU A 66 -1.87 7.92 26.72
C GLU A 66 -2.19 9.40 26.89
N HIS A 67 -2.41 10.11 25.77
CA HIS A 67 -2.74 11.55 25.75
C HIS A 67 -4.24 11.81 25.50
N GLY A 68 -5.09 10.79 25.64
CA GLY A 68 -6.51 10.86 25.33
C GLY A 68 -6.83 10.78 23.83
N TYR A 69 -8.12 10.96 23.51
CA TYR A 69 -8.63 10.91 22.15
C TYR A 69 -8.77 12.31 21.56
N GLU A 70 -8.37 12.45 20.30
CA GLU A 70 -8.50 13.68 19.52
C GLU A 70 -9.24 13.42 18.21
N GLU A 71 -9.95 14.43 17.71
CA GLU A 71 -10.59 14.37 16.41
C GLU A 71 -9.55 14.39 15.28
N SER A 72 -9.71 13.53 14.28
CA SER A 72 -8.79 13.43 13.14
C SER A 72 -9.55 13.09 11.86
N ASP A 73 -9.06 13.55 10.70
CA ASP A 73 -9.67 13.28 9.38
C ASP A 73 -9.30 11.86 8.91
N LEU A 74 -10.00 10.88 9.48
CA LEU A 74 -9.84 9.47 9.18
C LEU A 74 -10.79 9.02 8.08
N VAL A 75 -10.27 8.22 7.15
CA VAL A 75 -11.04 7.64 6.06
C VAL A 75 -10.76 6.15 5.93
N LYS A 76 -11.81 5.39 5.58
CA LYS A 76 -11.70 3.96 5.28
C LYS A 76 -11.30 3.79 3.82
N MET A 77 -10.10 3.27 3.58
CA MET A 77 -9.66 2.81 2.27
C MET A 77 -9.99 1.33 2.10
N SER A 78 -10.61 0.99 0.97
CA SER A 78 -10.91 -0.39 0.57
C SER A 78 -10.13 -0.78 -0.68
N VAL A 79 -9.77 -2.05 -0.78
CA VAL A 79 -9.17 -2.64 -1.99
C VAL A 79 -10.26 -3.34 -2.78
N LEU A 80 -10.28 -3.13 -4.09
CA LEU A 80 -11.22 -3.70 -5.03
C LEU A 80 -10.47 -4.56 -6.06
N LEU A 81 -10.89 -5.82 -6.23
CA LEU A 81 -10.45 -6.70 -7.30
C LEU A 81 -11.59 -6.87 -8.30
N ASN A 82 -11.40 -6.45 -9.55
CA ASN A 82 -12.45 -6.41 -10.57
C ASN A 82 -13.75 -5.74 -10.10
N SER A 83 -13.63 -4.66 -9.32
CA SER A 83 -14.73 -3.91 -8.69
C SER A 83 -15.44 -4.62 -7.54
N LYS A 84 -14.96 -5.79 -7.11
CA LYS A 84 -15.44 -6.45 -5.89
C LYS A 84 -14.54 -6.07 -4.70
N PRO A 85 -15.11 -5.61 -3.58
CA PRO A 85 -14.33 -5.26 -2.40
C PRO A 85 -13.72 -6.52 -1.77
N VAL A 86 -12.49 -6.37 -1.27
CA VAL A 86 -11.80 -7.37 -0.46
C VAL A 86 -11.71 -6.82 0.95
N ASP A 87 -12.66 -7.22 1.81
CA ASP A 87 -12.79 -6.66 3.16
C ASP A 87 -11.56 -6.88 4.03
N ALA A 88 -10.87 -8.01 3.85
CA ALA A 88 -9.63 -8.35 4.56
C ALA A 88 -8.49 -7.35 4.34
N LEU A 89 -8.55 -6.53 3.28
CA LEU A 89 -7.56 -5.51 2.95
C LEU A 89 -8.10 -4.08 3.17
N SER A 90 -9.22 -3.92 3.88
CA SER A 90 -9.72 -2.59 4.22
C SER A 90 -8.98 -2.04 5.45
N VAL A 91 -8.57 -0.78 5.37
CA VAL A 91 -7.76 -0.12 6.40
C VAL A 91 -8.26 1.31 6.63
N ILE A 92 -8.16 1.77 7.88
CA ILE A 92 -8.49 3.15 8.27
C ILE A 92 -7.19 3.94 8.33
N LEU A 93 -7.12 5.03 7.59
CA LEU A 93 -5.93 5.90 7.50
C LEU A 93 -6.35 7.35 7.60
N HIS A 94 -5.39 8.21 7.91
CA HIS A 94 -5.58 9.65 7.76
C HIS A 94 -5.66 10.05 6.27
N ARG A 95 -6.53 11.00 5.92
CA ARG A 95 -6.78 11.40 4.53
C ARG A 95 -5.52 11.79 3.76
N SER A 96 -4.55 12.44 4.41
CA SER A 96 -3.29 12.87 3.77
C SER A 96 -2.44 11.73 3.22
N GLN A 97 -2.56 10.52 3.76
CA GLN A 97 -1.72 9.38 3.40
C GLN A 97 -2.34 8.49 2.31
N VAL A 98 -3.63 8.66 2.05
CA VAL A 98 -4.41 7.75 1.20
C VAL A 98 -3.82 7.60 -0.20
N ASP A 99 -3.39 8.70 -0.81
CA ASP A 99 -2.87 8.66 -2.18
C ASP A 99 -1.55 7.89 -2.27
N GLN A 100 -0.65 8.09 -1.30
CA GLN A 100 0.64 7.43 -1.25
C GLN A 100 0.47 5.94 -0.95
N VAL A 101 -0.25 5.62 0.13
CA VAL A 101 -0.51 4.25 0.58
C VAL A 101 -1.31 3.49 -0.48
N GLY A 102 -2.35 4.12 -1.02
CA GLY A 102 -3.21 3.52 -2.04
C GLY A 102 -2.46 3.16 -3.33
N ARG A 103 -1.52 4.00 -3.77
CA ARG A 103 -0.67 3.70 -4.95
C ARG A 103 0.32 2.57 -4.66
N ASP A 104 0.96 2.59 -3.51
CA ASP A 104 1.91 1.55 -3.10
C ASP A 104 1.22 0.18 -3.00
N TRP A 105 0.06 0.13 -2.35
CA TRP A 105 -0.72 -1.09 -2.18
C TRP A 105 -1.09 -1.74 -3.51
N VAL A 106 -1.62 -0.94 -4.44
CA VAL A 106 -2.01 -1.43 -5.77
C VAL A 106 -0.79 -1.93 -6.55
N LYS A 107 0.37 -1.29 -6.42
CA LYS A 107 1.64 -1.72 -7.03
C LYS A 107 2.15 -3.04 -6.43
N ARG A 108 2.11 -3.18 -5.11
CA ARG A 108 2.51 -4.42 -4.40
C ARG A 108 1.58 -5.59 -4.75
N LEU A 109 0.27 -5.37 -4.72
CA LEU A 109 -0.72 -6.38 -5.10
C LEU A 109 -0.55 -6.85 -6.54
N LYS A 110 -0.13 -5.97 -7.46
CA LYS A 110 0.18 -6.35 -8.85
C LYS A 110 1.32 -7.38 -8.94
N GLY A 111 2.30 -7.31 -8.04
CA GLY A 111 3.42 -8.26 -7.99
C GLY A 111 3.04 -9.62 -7.38
N VAL A 112 2.06 -9.62 -6.48
CA VAL A 112 1.62 -10.81 -5.75
C VAL A 112 0.53 -11.58 -6.50
N ILE A 113 -0.40 -10.89 -7.15
CA ILE A 113 -1.52 -11.53 -7.85
C ILE A 113 -1.05 -12.14 -9.17
N GLN A 114 -1.30 -13.44 -9.34
CA GLN A 114 -0.94 -14.16 -10.55
C GLN A 114 -1.75 -13.71 -11.78
N ARG A 115 -1.10 -13.72 -12.94
CA ARG A 115 -1.73 -13.36 -14.22
C ARG A 115 -2.78 -14.39 -14.61
N GLN A 116 -3.96 -13.91 -14.99
CA GLN A 116 -5.08 -14.73 -15.45
C GLN A 116 -5.22 -14.69 -16.98
N LEU A 117 -6.11 -15.50 -17.54
CA LEU A 117 -6.44 -15.46 -18.99
C LEU A 117 -7.23 -14.20 -19.41
N PHE A 118 -7.70 -13.42 -18.44
CA PHE A 118 -8.38 -12.14 -18.61
C PHE A 118 -7.66 -11.05 -17.80
N ASP A 119 -7.96 -9.78 -18.10
CA ASP A 119 -7.32 -8.67 -17.42
C ASP A 119 -7.89 -8.53 -16.00
N VAL A 120 -7.00 -8.54 -15.00
CA VAL A 120 -7.37 -8.34 -13.59
C VAL A 120 -7.12 -6.90 -13.24
N VAL A 121 -8.16 -6.23 -12.76
CA VAL A 121 -8.10 -4.84 -12.33
C VAL A 121 -7.98 -4.79 -10.82
N ILE A 122 -6.96 -4.12 -10.33
CA ILE A 122 -6.74 -3.87 -8.90
C ILE A 122 -6.98 -2.38 -8.67
N GLN A 123 -7.77 -2.04 -7.67
CA GLN A 123 -8.06 -0.64 -7.34
C GLN A 123 -8.06 -0.44 -5.84
N THR A 124 -7.72 0.76 -5.41
CA THR A 124 -8.01 1.26 -4.06
C THR A 124 -9.08 2.33 -4.16
N ALA A 125 -10.00 2.36 -3.21
CA ALA A 125 -11.10 3.30 -3.20
C ALA A 125 -11.38 3.85 -1.81
N LEU A 126 -11.89 5.07 -1.79
CA LEU A 126 -12.52 5.73 -0.66
C LEU A 126 -14.03 5.77 -0.92
N GLY A 127 -14.76 4.79 -0.37
CA GLY A 127 -16.17 4.60 -0.71
C GLY A 127 -16.36 4.39 -2.21
N HIS A 128 -16.92 5.40 -2.90
CA HIS A 128 -17.16 5.37 -4.35
C HIS A 128 -16.02 5.96 -5.20
N LYS A 129 -15.09 6.71 -4.58
CA LYS A 129 -13.99 7.36 -5.31
C LYS A 129 -12.81 6.41 -5.44
N ILE A 130 -12.40 6.11 -6.67
CA ILE A 130 -11.17 5.34 -6.93
C ILE A 130 -9.96 6.27 -6.72
N VAL A 131 -9.01 5.82 -5.90
CA VAL A 131 -7.76 6.53 -5.57
C VAL A 131 -6.65 6.12 -6.54
N ALA A 132 -6.37 4.82 -6.60
CA ALA A 132 -5.37 4.25 -7.48
C ALA A 132 -5.92 3.02 -8.21
N ARG A 133 -5.34 2.75 -9.39
CA ARG A 133 -5.74 1.64 -10.25
C ARG A 133 -4.53 1.08 -10.99
N GLU A 134 -4.37 -0.23 -10.93
CA GLU A 134 -3.45 -0.99 -11.78
C GLU A 134 -4.20 -2.09 -12.51
N THR A 135 -3.64 -2.53 -13.63
CA THR A 135 -4.18 -3.65 -14.40
C THR A 135 -3.09 -4.68 -14.65
N ILE A 136 -3.36 -5.92 -14.27
CA ILE A 136 -2.56 -7.09 -14.63
C ILE A 136 -3.03 -7.56 -16.00
N SER A 137 -2.11 -7.57 -16.96
CA SER A 137 -2.41 -7.94 -18.33
C SER A 137 -2.67 -9.45 -18.45
N ALA A 138 -3.72 -9.77 -19.19
CA ALA A 138 -4.12 -11.13 -19.46
C ALA A 138 -3.01 -11.94 -20.17
N LEU A 139 -2.85 -13.20 -19.77
CA LEU A 139 -2.11 -14.19 -20.54
C LEU A 139 -2.77 -14.35 -21.92
N ARG A 140 -1.95 -14.43 -22.97
CA ARG A 140 -2.43 -14.52 -24.35
C ARG A 140 -1.72 -15.63 -25.10
N LYS A 141 -2.50 -16.60 -25.58
CA LYS A 141 -2.04 -17.56 -26.57
C LYS A 141 -1.87 -16.87 -27.93
N ASN A 142 -0.77 -17.14 -28.63
CA ASN A 142 -0.57 -16.70 -30.00
C ASN A 142 -1.47 -17.52 -30.95
N VAL A 143 -2.70 -17.06 -31.14
CA VAL A 143 -3.71 -17.74 -31.98
C VAL A 143 -3.37 -17.65 -33.48
N THR A 144 -2.49 -16.73 -33.87
CA THR A 144 -2.10 -16.48 -35.27
C THR A 144 -0.86 -17.26 -35.70
N ALA A 145 -0.23 -18.04 -34.81
CA ALA A 145 1.04 -18.71 -35.09
C ALA A 145 1.00 -19.66 -36.31
N LYS A 146 -0.17 -20.23 -36.63
CA LYS A 146 -0.35 -21.14 -37.79
C LYS A 146 -0.94 -20.44 -39.03
N CYS A 147 -1.06 -19.11 -39.01
CA CYS A 147 -1.54 -18.33 -40.14
C CYS A 147 -0.35 -17.91 -41.02
N TYR A 148 0.06 -18.78 -41.94
CA TYR A 148 1.21 -18.55 -42.83
C TYR A 148 0.88 -17.72 -44.07
N GLY A 149 -0.40 -17.45 -44.34
CA GLY A 149 -0.86 -16.67 -45.51
C GLY A 149 -1.28 -15.24 -45.18
N GLY A 150 -1.45 -14.42 -46.22
CA GLY A 150 -1.88 -13.01 -46.12
C GLY A 150 -3.38 -12.80 -45.88
N ASP A 151 -4.18 -13.86 -45.66
CA ASP A 151 -5.62 -13.74 -45.42
C ASP A 151 -5.91 -13.09 -44.06
N VAL A 152 -6.19 -11.79 -44.12
CA VAL A 152 -6.56 -10.95 -42.98
C VAL A 152 -7.86 -11.44 -42.32
N SER A 153 -8.80 -12.01 -43.08
CA SER A 153 -10.09 -12.43 -42.55
C SER A 153 -9.96 -13.57 -41.55
N ARG A 154 -9.11 -14.57 -41.84
CA ARG A 154 -8.84 -15.71 -40.95
C ARG A 154 -8.16 -15.26 -39.66
N LYS A 155 -7.20 -14.35 -39.75
CA LYS A 155 -6.53 -13.73 -38.60
C LYS A 155 -7.54 -12.99 -37.72
N MET A 156 -8.38 -12.14 -38.32
CA MET A 156 -9.40 -11.37 -37.59
C MET A 156 -10.42 -12.28 -36.89
N LYS A 157 -10.89 -13.34 -37.55
CA LYS A 157 -11.83 -14.30 -36.96
C LYS A 157 -11.28 -14.96 -35.69
N LEU A 158 -10.00 -15.33 -35.69
CA LEU A 158 -9.34 -15.91 -34.51
C LEU A 158 -9.16 -14.90 -33.38
N LEU A 159 -8.84 -13.65 -33.72
CA LEU A 159 -8.71 -12.56 -32.76
C LEU A 159 -10.05 -12.19 -32.11
N GLN A 160 -11.13 -12.14 -32.89
CA GLN A 160 -12.48 -11.90 -32.37
C GLN A 160 -12.91 -13.01 -31.40
N LYS A 161 -12.73 -14.29 -31.77
CA LYS A 161 -13.00 -15.41 -30.86
C LYS A 161 -12.21 -15.32 -29.57
N GLN A 162 -10.93 -14.95 -29.63
CA GLN A 162 -10.11 -14.75 -28.43
C GLN A 162 -10.64 -13.59 -27.56
N LYS A 163 -11.02 -12.47 -28.18
CA LYS A 163 -11.57 -11.30 -27.48
C LYS A 163 -12.88 -11.61 -26.76
N GLU A 164 -13.80 -12.30 -27.43
CA GLU A 164 -15.08 -12.72 -26.85
C GLU A 164 -14.90 -13.71 -25.70
N GLY A 165 -14.02 -14.71 -25.88
CA GLY A 165 -13.68 -15.67 -24.82
C GLY A 165 -13.14 -14.96 -23.58
N LYS A 166 -12.22 -13.99 -23.75
CA LYS A 166 -11.70 -13.18 -22.64
C LYS A 166 -12.77 -12.31 -21.98
N LYS A 167 -13.67 -11.72 -22.76
CA LYS A 167 -14.79 -10.91 -22.24
C LYS A 167 -15.71 -11.77 -21.38
N ARG A 168 -16.04 -13.00 -21.82
CA ARG A 168 -16.86 -13.96 -21.07
C ARG A 168 -16.15 -14.40 -19.78
N MET A 169 -14.86 -14.73 -19.86
CA MET A 169 -14.06 -15.09 -18.68
C MET A 169 -13.99 -13.96 -17.66
N LYS A 170 -13.91 -12.70 -18.09
CA LYS A 170 -13.87 -11.55 -17.19
C LYS A 170 -15.19 -11.35 -16.42
N MET A 171 -16.34 -11.59 -17.04
CA MET A 171 -17.64 -11.43 -16.37
C MET A 171 -17.86 -12.49 -15.29
N ILE A 172 -17.46 -13.72 -15.55
CA ILE A 172 -17.68 -14.88 -14.66
C ILE A 172 -16.52 -15.04 -13.66
N GLY A 173 -15.33 -14.59 -14.05
CA GLY A 173 -14.08 -14.79 -13.31
C GLY A 173 -14.07 -14.07 -11.98
N ASN A 174 -14.17 -14.84 -10.89
CA ASN A 174 -13.80 -14.38 -9.57
C ASN A 174 -12.27 -14.44 -9.44
N VAL A 175 -11.66 -13.39 -8.91
CA VAL A 175 -10.23 -13.39 -8.58
C VAL A 175 -10.15 -13.54 -7.07
N GLU A 176 -9.83 -14.76 -6.64
CA GLU A 176 -9.55 -15.03 -5.24
C GLU A 176 -8.09 -14.73 -4.95
N LEU A 177 -7.84 -14.11 -3.81
CA LEU A 177 -6.50 -13.89 -3.31
C LEU A 177 -6.07 -15.11 -2.50
N PRO A 178 -5.06 -15.88 -2.94
CA PRO A 178 -4.58 -17.01 -2.15
C PRO A 178 -4.08 -16.56 -0.78
N GLN A 179 -4.22 -17.40 0.23
CA GLN A 179 -3.79 -17.05 1.60
C GLN A 179 -2.29 -16.75 1.69
N LYS A 180 -1.45 -17.46 0.93
CA LYS A 180 0.00 -17.19 0.83
C LYS A 180 0.27 -15.78 0.29
N ALA A 181 -0.41 -15.41 -0.78
CA ALA A 181 -0.33 -14.09 -1.37
C ALA A 181 -0.78 -12.99 -0.38
N PHE A 182 -1.77 -13.26 0.45
CA PHE A 182 -2.17 -12.34 1.52
C PHE A 182 -1.05 -12.15 2.55
N TYR A 183 -0.44 -13.23 3.05
CA TYR A 183 0.68 -13.12 3.99
C TYR A 183 1.89 -12.43 3.37
N ASP A 184 2.25 -12.77 2.13
CA ASP A 184 3.35 -12.13 1.40
C ASP A 184 3.10 -10.62 1.20
N PHE A 185 1.84 -10.20 1.10
CA PHE A 185 1.46 -8.79 1.05
C PHE A 185 1.53 -8.12 2.43
N MET A 186 1.17 -8.81 3.50
CA MET A 186 1.18 -8.27 4.86
C MET A 186 2.58 -8.18 5.45
N ASP A 187 3.47 -9.13 5.11
CA ASP A 187 4.88 -9.05 5.45
C ASP A 187 5.51 -7.87 4.70
N LYS A 188 5.77 -6.78 5.42
CA LYS A 188 6.75 -5.78 5.00
C LYS A 188 8.14 -6.42 5.08
N LYS A 189 8.48 -7.27 4.12
CA LYS A 189 9.89 -7.48 3.80
C LYS A 189 10.38 -6.23 3.08
N THR A 190 10.95 -5.33 3.88
CA THR A 190 11.95 -4.37 3.42
C THR A 190 13.08 -5.13 2.72
#